data_AF-A0A8B9DI09-F1
#
_entry.id   AF-A0A8B9DI09-F1
#
_cell.length_a   1.000
_cell.length_b   1.000
_cell.length_c   1.000
_cell.angle_alpha   90.00
_cell.angle_beta   90.00
_cell.angle_gamma   90.00
#
_symmetry.space_group_name_H-M   'P 1'
#
loop_
_entity.id
_entity.type
_entity.pdbx_description
1 polymer ?
#
loop_
_entity_poly.entity_id
_entity_poly.type
_entity_poly.pdbx_seq_one_letter_code
_entity_poly.pdbx_strand_id
1 'polypeptide(L)'
;AMFRIMVTHAKKHPSLIPLFLIIGSGGVGAALYVMRLAMFNPDVCWDKKNNPEPWNKLAPNDQYKVKQKQQIFRKHDTKSIAYCFRTLGYIRK
;
A
#
# COMPACT_ATOMS: atom_id res chain seq x y z
N ALA A 1 -3.81 -32.60 2.24
CA ALA A 1 -4.01 -31.13 2.22
C ALA A 1 -3.73 -30.55 3.61
N MET A 2 -2.65 -29.79 3.78
CA MET A 2 -2.23 -29.26 5.09
C MET A 2 -3.27 -28.36 5.77
N PHE A 3 -4.04 -27.58 4.99
CA PHE A 3 -5.11 -26.72 5.52
C PHE A 3 -6.17 -27.47 6.32
N ARG A 4 -6.51 -28.71 5.91
CA ARG A 4 -7.51 -29.52 6.63
C ARG A 4 -7.05 -29.87 8.04
N ILE A 5 -5.76 -30.15 8.20
CA ILE A 5 -5.13 -30.49 9.49
C ILE A 5 -5.10 -29.27 10.40
N MET A 6 -4.78 -28.09 9.87
CA MET A 6 -4.82 -26.84 10.62
C MET A 6 -6.21 -26.51 11.17
N VAL A 7 -7.26 -26.72 10.37
CA VAL A 7 -8.65 -26.46 10.80
C VAL A 7 -9.07 -27.41 11.93
N THR A 8 -8.70 -28.69 11.87
CA THR A 8 -8.96 -29.63 12.96
C THR A 8 -8.22 -29.27 14.25
N HIS A 9 -6.97 -28.79 14.17
CA HIS A 9 -6.23 -28.31 15.34
C HIS A 9 -6.83 -27.04 15.94
N ALA A 10 -7.23 -26.08 15.11
CA ALA A 10 -7.85 -24.83 15.57
C ALA A 10 -9.19 -25.05 16.27
N LYS A 11 -9.97 -26.05 15.85
CA LYS A 11 -11.23 -26.44 16.52
C LYS A 11 -11.01 -27.17 17.84
N LYS A 12 -9.92 -27.94 17.95
CA LYS A 12 -9.59 -28.71 19.17
C LYS A 12 -9.00 -27.84 20.28
N HIS A 13 -8.33 -26.75 19.92
CA HIS A 13 -7.70 -25.82 20.86
C HIS A 13 -8.01 -24.36 20.48
N PRO A 14 -9.04 -23.74 21.09
CA PRO A 14 -9.51 -22.40 20.69
C PRO A 14 -8.49 -21.28 20.95
N SER A 15 -7.50 -21.52 21.83
CA SER A 15 -6.39 -20.60 22.10
C SER A 15 -5.46 -20.39 20.90
N LEU A 16 -5.45 -21.29 19.90
CA LEU A 16 -4.60 -21.18 18.71
C LEU A 16 -5.19 -20.30 17.60
N ILE A 17 -6.50 -19.99 17.66
CA ILE A 17 -7.20 -19.16 16.67
C ILE A 17 -6.57 -17.75 16.52
N PRO A 18 -6.32 -16.97 17.59
CA PRO A 18 -5.72 -15.64 17.45
C PRO A 18 -4.32 -15.67 16.84
N LEU A 19 -3.55 -16.73 17.09
CA LEU A 19 -2.21 -16.91 16.52
C LEU A 19 -2.29 -17.10 15.00
N PHE A 20 -3.19 -17.95 14.51
CA PHE A 20 -3.36 -18.17 13.07
C PHE A 20 -3.90 -16.95 12.34
N LEU A 21 -4.72 -16.12 13.00
CA LEU A 21 -5.21 -14.88 12.41
C LEU A 21 -4.08 -13.87 12.19
N ILE A 22 -3.19 -13.68 13.15
CA ILE A 22 -2.06 -12.73 13.02
C ILE A 22 -1.07 -13.20 11.96
N ILE A 23 -0.69 -14.49 12.01
CA ILE A 23 0.26 -15.05 11.03
C ILE A 23 -0.35 -15.09 9.63
N GLY A 24 -1.62 -15.51 9.53
CA GLY A 24 -2.35 -15.56 8.26
C GLY A 24 -2.55 -14.18 7.66
N SER A 25 -2.97 -13.19 8.46
CA SER A 25 -3.12 -11.81 7.99
C SER A 25 -1.80 -11.18 7.61
N GLY A 26 -0.71 -11.47 8.33
CA GLY A 26 0.65 -11.06 7.95
C GLY A 26 1.09 -11.63 6.61
N GLY A 27 0.88 -12.94 6.41
CA GLY A 27 1.21 -13.61 5.14
C GLY A 27 0.39 -13.09 3.96
N VAL A 28 -0.93 -12.93 4.14
CA VAL A 28 -1.82 -12.37 3.12
C VAL A 28 -1.46 -10.92 2.83
N GLY A 29 -1.20 -10.10 3.86
CA GLY A 29 -0.80 -8.70 3.70
C GLY A 29 0.53 -8.55 2.95
N ALA A 30 1.53 -9.38 3.27
CA ALA A 30 2.80 -9.40 2.56
C ALA A 30 2.63 -9.81 1.08
N ALA A 31 1.85 -10.86 0.82
CA ALA A 31 1.56 -11.31 -0.55
C ALA A 31 0.82 -10.24 -1.35
N LEU A 32 -0.19 -9.59 -0.77
CA LEU A 32 -0.93 -8.49 -1.41
C LEU A 32 -0.04 -7.28 -1.69
N TYR A 33 0.88 -6.95 -0.78
CA TYR A 33 1.82 -5.85 -0.98
C TYR A 33 2.79 -6.12 -2.14
N VAL A 34 3.34 -7.33 -2.21
CA VAL A 34 4.19 -7.76 -3.33
C VAL A 34 3.41 -7.78 -4.64
N MET A 35 2.17 -8.30 -4.64
CA MET A 35 1.31 -8.32 -5.82
C MET A 35 1.01 -6.90 -6.31
N ARG A 36 0.72 -5.97 -5.40
CA ARG A 36 0.54 -4.55 -5.74
C ARG A 36 1.81 -3.96 -6.37
N LEU A 37 2.98 -4.21 -5.78
CA LEU A 37 4.25 -3.72 -6.33
C LEU A 37 4.53 -4.31 -7.71
N ALA A 38 4.28 -5.62 -7.88
CA ALA A 38 4.49 -6.30 -9.14
C ALA A 38 3.64 -5.69 -10.28
N MET A 39 2.37 -5.36 -10.04
CA MET A 39 1.46 -4.91 -11.10
C MET A 39 1.47 -3.40 -11.35
N PHE A 40 1.69 -2.59 -10.30
CA PHE A 40 1.52 -1.13 -10.38
C PHE A 40 2.84 -0.35 -10.37
N ASN A 41 3.99 -1.04 -10.33
CA ASN A 41 5.27 -0.37 -10.40
C ASN A 41 5.71 -0.20 -11.87
N PRO A 42 5.94 1.03 -12.36
CA PRO A 42 6.38 1.26 -13.73
C PRO A 42 7.78 0.71 -14.02
N ASP A 43 8.56 0.35 -13.00
CA ASP A 43 9.86 -0.30 -13.15
C ASP A 43 9.74 -1.83 -13.41
N VAL A 44 8.54 -2.41 -13.23
CA VAL A 44 8.28 -3.85 -13.42
C VAL A 44 7.44 -4.03 -14.68
N CYS A 45 8.03 -4.57 -15.74
CA CYS A 45 7.35 -4.80 -17.01
C CYS A 45 7.08 -6.30 -17.24
N TRP A 46 5.80 -6.67 -17.24
CA TRP A 46 5.36 -8.04 -17.57
C TRP A 46 5.12 -8.24 -19.07
N ASP A 47 4.98 -7.16 -19.84
CA ASP A 47 4.76 -7.18 -21.29
C ASP A 47 6.06 -6.86 -22.04
N LYS A 48 6.77 -7.93 -22.43
CA LYS A 48 8.04 -7.83 -23.15
C LYS A 48 7.88 -7.49 -24.65
N LYS A 49 6.67 -7.60 -25.22
CA LYS A 49 6.44 -7.48 -26.68
C LYS A 49 5.83 -6.15 -27.10
N ASN A 50 4.84 -5.64 -26.38
CA ASN A 50 4.15 -4.40 -26.80
C ASN A 50 4.58 -3.15 -26.04
N ASN A 51 5.45 -3.30 -25.02
CA ASN A 51 5.95 -2.18 -24.24
C ASN A 51 7.32 -2.51 -23.60
N PRO A 52 8.36 -2.80 -24.41
CA PRO A 52 9.67 -3.24 -23.91
C PRO A 52 10.35 -2.21 -22.98
N GLU A 53 9.88 -0.96 -23.03
CA GLU A 53 10.38 0.17 -22.28
C GLU A 53 9.22 0.88 -21.56
N PRO A 54 8.91 0.51 -20.29
CA PRO A 54 7.73 1.01 -19.60
C PRO A 54 7.69 2.53 -19.39
N TRP A 55 8.83 3.21 -19.50
CA TRP A 55 8.95 4.66 -19.37
C TRP A 55 8.42 5.45 -20.57
N ASN A 56 8.26 4.86 -21.76
CA ASN A 56 7.76 5.58 -22.93
C ASN A 56 6.28 6.00 -22.80
N LYS A 57 5.53 5.43 -21.85
CA LYS A 57 4.14 5.83 -21.55
C LYS A 57 4.02 6.85 -20.42
N LEU A 58 5.13 7.24 -19.78
CA LEU A 58 5.13 8.24 -18.73
C LEU A 58 5.17 9.63 -19.38
N ALA A 59 4.21 10.49 -19.05
CA ALA A 59 4.29 11.89 -19.44
C ALA A 59 5.55 12.52 -18.81
N PRO A 60 6.27 13.44 -19.47
CA PRO A 60 7.48 14.08 -18.94
C PRO A 60 7.29 14.75 -17.57
N ASN A 61 6.04 15.09 -17.22
CA ASN A 61 5.64 15.72 -15.97
C ASN A 61 5.29 14.70 -14.85
N ASP A 62 5.41 13.40 -15.12
CA ASP A 62 5.03 12.33 -14.20
C ASP A 62 6.23 11.82 -13.39
N GLN A 63 6.56 12.56 -12.31
CA GLN A 63 7.60 12.16 -11.36
C GLN A 63 7.12 11.01 -10.45
N TYR A 64 7.03 9.80 -10.98
CA TYR A 64 6.51 8.62 -10.25
C TYR A 64 7.28 8.30 -8.95
N LYS A 65 8.60 8.54 -8.93
CA LYS A 65 9.45 8.34 -7.74
C LYS A 65 9.15 9.32 -6.60
N VAL A 66 8.59 10.48 -6.93
CA VAL A 66 8.40 11.61 -6.02
C VAL A 66 6.94 11.73 -5.56
N LYS A 67 5.98 11.36 -6.42
CA LYS A 67 4.54 11.42 -6.10
C LYS A 67 4.17 10.61 -4.86
N GLN A 68 4.76 9.43 -4.64
CA GLN A 68 4.44 8.60 -3.48
C GLN A 68 4.92 9.18 -2.13
N LYS A 69 6.11 9.80 -2.09
CA LYS A 69 6.65 10.38 -0.84
C LYS A 69 6.16 11.81 -0.59
N GLN A 70 6.02 12.62 -1.63
CA GLN A 70 5.61 14.03 -1.47
C GLN A 70 4.11 14.20 -1.25
N GLN A 71 3.23 13.31 -1.73
CA GLN A 71 1.79 13.48 -1.49
C GLN A 71 1.43 13.34 0.00
N ILE A 72 2.13 12.50 0.76
CA ILE A 72 1.90 12.33 2.20
C ILE A 72 2.49 13.52 2.98
N PHE A 73 3.73 13.91 2.69
CA PHE A 73 4.37 15.08 3.33
C PHE A 73 3.61 16.39 3.04
N ARG A 74 3.25 16.65 1.77
CA ARG A 74 2.54 17.86 1.36
C ARG A 74 1.10 17.92 1.91
N LYS A 75 0.37 16.78 1.96
CA LYS A 75 -0.98 16.75 2.56
C LYS A 75 -0.96 16.93 4.08
N HIS A 76 0.06 16.43 4.77
CA HIS A 76 0.22 16.62 6.21
C HIS A 76 0.51 18.09 6.54
N ASP A 77 1.39 18.73 5.76
CA ASP A 77 1.74 20.15 5.92
C ASP A 77 0.56 21.08 5.63
N THR A 78 -0.15 20.86 4.51
CA THR A 78 -1.27 21.74 4.12
C THR A 78 -2.43 21.67 5.11
N LYS A 79 -2.72 20.49 5.67
CA LYS A 79 -3.73 20.34 6.71
C LYS A 79 -3.29 21.00 8.01
N SER A 80 -2.04 20.78 8.46
CA SER A 80 -1.49 21.39 9.68
C SER A 80 -1.49 22.92 9.62
N ILE A 81 -1.07 23.50 8.48
CA ILE A 81 -1.11 24.95 8.24
C ILE A 81 -2.57 25.44 8.24
N ALA A 82 -3.48 24.75 7.56
CA ALA A 82 -4.90 25.14 7.55
C ALA A 82 -5.55 25.10 8.95
N TYR A 83 -5.19 24.12 9.79
CA TYR A 83 -5.64 24.10 11.19
C TYR A 83 -5.05 25.26 11.98
N CYS A 84 -3.76 25.56 11.84
CA CYS A 84 -3.10 26.67 12.52
C CYS A 84 -3.72 28.04 12.14
N PHE A 85 -4.03 28.25 10.85
CA PHE A 85 -4.74 29.45 10.38
C PHE A 85 -6.20 29.52 10.85
N ARG A 86 -6.85 28.36 11.06
CA ARG A 86 -8.21 28.27 11.62
C ARG A 86 -8.24 28.60 13.12
N THR A 87 -7.27 28.13 13.91
CA THR A 87 -7.16 28.44 15.36
C THR A 87 -6.64 29.84 15.63
N LEU A 88 -5.76 30.38 14.78
CA LEU A 88 -5.23 31.74 14.91
C LEU A 88 -6.15 32.83 14.33
N GLY A 89 -7.36 32.48 13.87
CA GLY A 89 -8.38 33.45 13.45
C GLY A 89 -8.01 34.28 12.21
N TYR A 90 -7.02 33.85 11.42
CA TYR A 90 -6.43 34.64 10.32
C TYR A 90 -7.13 34.47 8.96
N ILE A 91 -8.19 33.66 8.86
CA ILE A 91 -9.03 33.60 7.66
C ILE A 91 -10.09 34.70 7.77
N ARG A 92 -9.70 35.91 7.35
CA ARG A 92 -10.65 36.95 6.97
C ARG A 92 -11.26 36.53 5.62
N LYS A 93 -12.59 36.63 5.55
CA LYS A 93 -13.47 36.33 4.41
C LYS A 93 -12.96 36.89 3.09
#